data_AF-A0A1I0A4B5-F1
#
_entry.id   AF-A0A1I0A4B5-F1
#
_cell.length_a   1.000
_cell.length_b   1.000
_cell.length_c   1.000
_cell.angle_alpha   90.00
_cell.angle_beta   90.00
_cell.angle_gamma   90.00
#
_symmetry.space_group_name_H-M   'P 1'
#
loop_
_entity.id
_entity.type
_entity.pdbx_description
1 polymer ?
#
loop_
_entity_poly.entity_id
_entity_poly.type
_entity_poly.pdbx_seq_one_letter_code
_entity_poly.pdbx_strand_id
1 'polypeptide(L)'
;MKVIPGIAILVISLISMDLHATSSPYCGELINVHDYIEGDKQFLKIVEQHHFTSNVESLRHGNSGTLGAELSYTLMLFPNHHRALAALGKLSLRDKVLKPTGAKYSVGCFFDRAIRFKPNDALVRMVYGDYLLKAGQTDKATEELGIAIDLEPENPTINYNLGLLYLKQKNYEQAKTYAKKAYELGFPLPGLKNQLKQAGKWDE
;
A
#
# COMPACT_ATOMS: atom_id res chain seq x y z
N MET A 1 -29.95 -54.27 -50.61
CA MET A 1 -29.97 -53.70 -49.25
C MET A 1 -28.62 -53.97 -48.60
N LYS A 2 -27.78 -52.94 -48.43
CA LYS A 2 -26.51 -53.01 -47.67
C LYS A 2 -26.42 -51.74 -46.83
N VAL A 3 -26.34 -51.91 -45.52
CA VAL A 3 -26.27 -50.85 -44.51
C VAL A 3 -24.79 -50.51 -44.30
N ILE A 4 -24.44 -49.22 -44.34
CA ILE A 4 -23.11 -48.71 -43.96
C ILE A 4 -23.27 -48.06 -42.57
N PRO A 5 -22.43 -48.36 -41.57
CA PRO A 5 -22.52 -47.72 -40.26
C PRO A 5 -21.82 -46.35 -40.27
N GLY A 6 -22.49 -45.35 -39.70
CA GLY A 6 -21.97 -44.00 -39.53
C GLY A 6 -20.95 -43.92 -38.40
N ILE A 7 -19.84 -43.23 -38.65
CA ILE A 7 -18.82 -42.89 -37.65
C ILE A 7 -19.29 -41.65 -36.91
N ALA A 8 -19.53 -41.76 -35.61
CA ALA A 8 -19.76 -40.62 -34.73
C ALA A 8 -18.42 -39.98 -34.36
N ILE A 9 -18.19 -38.74 -34.81
CA ILE A 9 -17.03 -37.94 -34.43
C ILE A 9 -17.36 -37.26 -33.09
N LEU A 10 -16.70 -37.72 -32.03
CA LEU A 10 -16.76 -37.12 -30.70
C LEU A 10 -15.89 -35.86 -30.69
N VAL A 11 -16.51 -34.68 -30.72
CA VAL A 11 -15.81 -33.40 -30.56
C VAL A 11 -15.57 -33.18 -29.06
N ILE A 12 -14.33 -33.43 -28.61
CA ILE A 12 -13.90 -33.12 -27.24
C ILE A 12 -13.63 -31.62 -27.18
N SER A 13 -14.55 -30.87 -26.58
CA SER A 13 -14.33 -29.47 -26.23
C SER A 13 -13.29 -29.38 -25.11
N LEU A 14 -12.10 -28.90 -25.43
CA LEU A 14 -11.07 -28.60 -24.43
C LEU A 14 -11.48 -27.34 -23.67
N ILE A 15 -11.95 -27.52 -22.45
CA ILE A 15 -12.13 -26.43 -21.49
C ILE A 15 -10.72 -26.00 -21.05
N SER A 16 -10.25 -24.86 -21.55
CA SER A 16 -9.03 -24.21 -21.07
C SER A 16 -9.27 -23.78 -19.63
N MET A 17 -8.67 -24.49 -18.67
CA MET A 17 -8.63 -24.03 -17.28
C MET A 17 -7.60 -22.91 -17.19
N ASP A 18 -8.05 -21.68 -16.93
CA ASP A 18 -7.17 -20.54 -16.66
C ASP A 18 -6.40 -20.76 -15.34
N LEU A 19 -5.18 -21.29 -15.46
CA LEU A 19 -4.27 -21.54 -14.35
C LEU A 19 -3.43 -20.30 -14.04
N HIS A 20 -4.05 -19.20 -13.59
CA HIS A 20 -3.31 -18.01 -13.12
C HIS A 20 -3.87 -17.41 -11.83
N ALA A 21 -4.20 -18.25 -10.85
CA ALA A 21 -4.19 -17.84 -9.45
C ALA A 21 -2.80 -18.14 -8.88
N THR A 22 -1.81 -17.26 -9.12
CA THR A 22 -0.56 -17.30 -8.34
C THR A 22 -0.92 -16.96 -6.90
N SER A 23 -1.00 -17.96 -6.02
CA SER A 23 -1.18 -17.73 -4.59
C SER A 23 -0.13 -16.72 -4.12
N SER A 24 -0.57 -15.60 -3.54
CA SER A 24 0.33 -14.61 -2.93
C SER A 24 1.33 -15.35 -2.03
N PRO A 25 2.65 -15.02 -2.07
CA PRO A 25 3.63 -15.70 -1.24
C PRO A 25 3.20 -15.61 0.22
N TYR A 26 3.20 -16.74 0.93
CA TYR A 26 2.78 -16.78 2.32
C TYR A 26 3.71 -15.90 3.19
N CYS A 27 3.15 -14.83 3.78
CA CYS A 27 3.89 -13.81 4.52
C CYS A 27 3.94 -14.08 6.04
N GLY A 28 3.87 -15.36 6.42
CA GLY A 28 3.96 -15.80 7.81
C GLY A 28 2.73 -15.51 8.67
N GLU A 29 2.66 -16.21 9.80
CA GLU A 29 1.62 -16.03 10.81
C GLU A 29 1.69 -14.66 11.53
N LEU A 30 0.54 -14.24 12.08
CA LEU A 30 0.39 -13.06 12.93
C LEU A 30 0.38 -13.49 14.40
N ILE A 31 1.54 -13.89 14.91
CA ILE A 31 1.72 -14.36 16.29
C ILE A 31 2.25 -13.22 17.16
N ASN A 32 1.65 -12.99 18.33
CA ASN A 32 2.04 -11.97 19.30
C ASN A 32 2.17 -10.56 18.67
N VAL A 33 1.20 -10.21 17.84
CA VAL A 33 1.12 -8.89 17.19
C VAL A 33 0.20 -7.96 17.99
N HIS A 34 0.40 -6.66 17.84
CA HIS A 34 -0.26 -5.59 18.57
C HIS A 34 -0.80 -4.53 17.61
N ASP A 35 -1.93 -3.92 17.95
CA ASP A 35 -2.48 -2.79 17.19
C ASP A 35 -1.70 -1.51 17.50
N TYR A 36 -1.29 -0.78 16.45
CA TYR A 36 -0.54 0.47 16.59
C TYR A 36 -1.34 1.58 17.27
N ILE A 37 -2.64 1.67 16.99
CA ILE A 37 -3.54 2.74 17.44
C ILE A 37 -4.23 2.35 18.76
N GLU A 38 -4.64 1.10 18.91
CA GLU A 38 -5.47 0.64 20.03
C GLU A 38 -4.71 -0.25 21.04
N GLY A 39 -3.48 -0.66 20.72
CA GLY A 39 -2.68 -1.55 21.57
C GLY A 39 -1.96 -0.86 22.74
N ASP A 40 -1.13 -1.65 23.43
CA ASP A 40 -0.35 -1.21 24.58
C ASP A 40 0.62 -0.07 24.22
N LYS A 41 0.31 1.12 24.72
CA LYS A 41 1.06 2.35 24.46
C LYS A 41 2.43 2.40 25.13
N GLN A 42 2.59 1.74 26.28
CA GLN A 42 3.89 1.66 26.94
C GLN A 42 4.81 0.74 26.15
N PHE A 43 4.31 -0.40 25.71
CA PHE A 43 5.07 -1.31 24.87
C PHE A 43 5.42 -0.68 23.52
N LEU A 44 4.45 -0.01 22.87
CA LEU A 44 4.70 0.73 21.64
C LEU A 44 5.82 1.76 21.81
N LYS A 45 5.78 2.55 22.89
CA LYS A 45 6.81 3.55 23.18
C LYS A 45 8.20 2.93 23.29
N ILE A 46 8.32 1.78 23.99
CA ILE A 46 9.60 1.07 24.12
C ILE A 46 10.09 0.65 22.73
N VAL A 47 9.22 0.05 21.91
CA VAL A 47 9.59 -0.41 20.57
C VAL A 47 10.00 0.76 19.67
N GLU A 48 9.23 1.86 19.61
CA GLU A 48 9.58 3.01 18.79
C GLU A 48 10.90 3.68 19.26
N GLN A 49 11.14 3.76 20.57
CA GLN A 49 12.38 4.32 21.13
C GLN A 49 13.64 3.56 20.72
N HIS A 50 13.54 2.25 20.47
CA HIS A 50 14.69 1.42 20.10
C HIS A 50 14.76 1.11 18.59
N HIS A 51 13.63 0.93 17.92
CA HIS A 51 13.55 0.38 16.57
C HIS A 51 12.82 1.28 15.55
N PHE A 52 12.17 2.35 15.98
CA PHE A 52 11.51 3.32 15.08
C PHE A 52 11.81 4.76 15.49
N THR A 53 13.09 5.06 15.68
CA THR A 53 13.56 6.41 16.02
C THR A 53 13.38 7.37 14.84
N SER A 54 13.55 8.68 15.08
CA SER A 54 13.50 9.69 14.02
C SER A 54 14.54 9.45 12.90
N ASN A 55 15.69 8.86 13.22
CA ASN A 55 16.71 8.47 12.23
C ASN A 55 16.25 7.30 11.36
N VAL A 56 15.52 6.34 11.95
CA VAL A 56 14.93 5.21 11.21
C VAL A 56 13.78 5.71 10.33
N GLU A 57 12.87 6.51 10.87
CA GLU A 57 11.72 7.04 10.13
C GLU A 57 12.15 7.92 8.95
N SER A 58 13.19 8.75 9.14
CA SER A 58 13.77 9.59 8.09
C SER A 58 14.80 8.88 7.21
N LEU A 59 14.99 7.56 7.39
CA LEU A 59 15.87 6.70 6.61
C LEU A 59 17.35 7.13 6.58
N ARG A 60 17.84 7.76 7.65
CA ARG A 60 19.24 8.20 7.79
C ARG A 60 20.16 7.03 8.13
N HIS A 61 19.90 6.35 9.24
CA HIS A 61 20.59 5.13 9.67
C HIS A 61 19.73 4.38 10.70
N GLY A 62 19.99 3.08 10.87
CA GLY A 62 19.36 2.30 11.94
C GLY A 62 19.97 2.63 13.31
N ASN A 63 19.28 2.23 14.39
CA ASN A 63 19.73 2.48 15.74
C ASN A 63 20.78 1.45 16.21
N SER A 64 20.54 0.18 15.90
CA SER A 64 21.35 -0.99 16.29
C SER A 64 21.64 -1.94 15.13
N GLY A 65 20.94 -1.78 14.00
CA GLY A 65 21.12 -2.59 12.80
C GLY A 65 20.85 -1.82 11.51
N THR A 66 20.59 -2.55 10.43
CA THR A 66 20.17 -1.95 9.14
C THR A 66 18.77 -1.35 9.24
N LEU A 67 18.47 -0.33 8.44
CA LEU A 67 17.12 0.26 8.37
C LEU A 67 16.03 -0.80 8.12
N GLY A 68 16.29 -1.78 7.24
CA GLY A 68 15.35 -2.86 6.97
C GLY A 68 15.12 -3.78 8.16
N ALA A 69 16.15 -4.08 8.95
CA ALA A 69 16.01 -4.86 10.19
C ALA A 69 15.18 -4.12 11.26
N GLU A 70 15.45 -2.83 11.46
CA GLU A 70 14.73 -2.00 12.45
C GLU A 70 13.23 -1.86 12.11
N LEU A 71 12.94 -1.54 10.84
CA LEU A 71 11.56 -1.46 10.33
C LEU A 71 10.88 -2.82 10.39
N SER A 72 11.59 -3.89 10.05
CA SER A 72 11.07 -5.26 10.15
C SER A 72 10.75 -5.66 11.57
N TYR A 73 11.56 -5.28 12.57
CA TYR A 73 11.26 -5.56 13.97
C TYR A 73 9.95 -4.89 14.39
N THR A 74 9.83 -3.59 14.11
CA THR A 74 8.63 -2.81 14.41
C THR A 74 7.39 -3.42 13.75
N LEU A 75 7.46 -3.76 12.46
CA LEU A 75 6.33 -4.32 11.70
C LEU A 75 6.00 -5.79 12.01
N MET A 76 6.93 -6.51 12.62
CA MET A 76 6.66 -7.85 13.14
C MET A 76 5.82 -7.81 14.41
N LEU A 77 5.95 -6.75 15.21
CA LEU A 77 5.16 -6.53 16.44
C LEU A 77 3.90 -5.72 16.19
N PHE A 78 3.94 -4.73 15.29
CA PHE A 78 2.83 -3.85 14.96
C PHE A 78 2.57 -3.85 13.45
N PRO A 79 1.83 -4.84 12.91
CA PRO A 79 1.61 -4.97 11.47
C PRO A 79 0.97 -3.73 10.84
N ASN A 80 0.02 -3.08 11.53
CA ASN A 80 -0.64 -1.86 11.04
C ASN A 80 0.08 -0.56 11.42
N HIS A 81 1.37 -0.62 11.78
CA HIS A 81 2.17 0.59 12.04
C HIS A 81 2.42 1.38 10.75
N HIS A 82 1.43 2.18 10.34
CA HIS A 82 1.39 2.86 9.05
C HIS A 82 2.61 3.76 8.79
N ARG A 83 3.19 4.39 9.83
CA ARG A 83 4.45 5.15 9.72
C ARG A 83 5.65 4.28 9.34
N ALA A 84 5.80 3.11 9.96
CA ALA A 84 6.87 2.17 9.65
C ALA A 84 6.67 1.51 8.28
N LEU A 85 5.42 1.20 7.89
CA LEU A 85 5.09 0.74 6.53
C LEU A 85 5.48 1.79 5.48
N ALA A 86 5.15 3.06 5.71
CA ALA A 86 5.51 4.15 4.82
C ALA A 86 7.04 4.32 4.71
N ALA A 87 7.76 4.22 5.83
CA ALA A 87 9.23 4.26 5.85
C ALA A 87 9.84 3.08 5.09
N LEU A 88 9.32 1.85 5.27
CA LEU A 88 9.79 0.66 4.56
C LEU A 88 9.54 0.76 3.05
N GLY A 89 8.37 1.25 2.64
CA GLY A 89 8.06 1.50 1.24
C GLY A 89 9.00 2.54 0.62
N LYS A 90 9.26 3.65 1.31
CA LYS A 90 10.23 4.67 0.87
C LYS A 90 11.65 4.11 0.76
N LEU A 91 12.07 3.28 1.71
CA LEU A 91 13.37 2.61 1.70
C LEU A 91 13.51 1.70 0.48
N SER A 92 12.50 0.88 0.23
CA SER A 92 12.43 0.00 -0.93
C SER A 92 12.51 0.75 -2.26
N LEU A 93 11.79 1.88 -2.39
CA LEU A 93 11.82 2.71 -3.59
C LEU A 93 13.18 3.39 -3.80
N ARG A 94 13.79 3.90 -2.71
CA ARG A 94 15.12 4.53 -2.73
C ARG A 94 16.19 3.55 -3.20
N ASP A 95 16.17 2.34 -2.61
CA ASP A 95 17.22 1.33 -2.82
C ASP A 95 16.88 0.41 -4.01
N LYS A 96 15.70 0.56 -4.61
CA LYS A 96 15.18 -0.24 -5.74
C LYS A 96 15.16 -1.74 -5.47
N VAL A 97 14.80 -2.13 -4.24
CA VAL A 97 14.71 -3.54 -3.80
C VAL A 97 13.34 -3.82 -3.19
N LEU A 98 12.77 -5.00 -3.46
CA LEU A 98 11.48 -5.41 -2.90
C LEU A 98 11.55 -5.82 -1.42
N LYS A 99 12.75 -6.21 -0.96
CA LYS A 99 13.05 -6.62 0.41
C LYS A 99 14.32 -5.88 0.84
N PRO A 100 14.21 -4.79 1.61
CA PRO A 100 15.37 -4.09 2.15
C PRO A 100 16.29 -5.01 2.95
N THR A 101 17.59 -4.76 2.90
CA THR A 101 18.59 -5.54 3.65
C THR A 101 18.22 -5.63 5.13
N GLY A 102 18.27 -6.84 5.69
CA GLY A 102 17.91 -7.12 7.08
C GLY A 102 16.42 -7.26 7.36
N ALA A 103 15.53 -6.88 6.44
CA ALA A 103 14.09 -7.09 6.62
C ALA A 103 13.74 -8.58 6.55
N LYS A 104 12.76 -9.03 7.35
CA LYS A 104 12.30 -10.43 7.32
C LYS A 104 11.55 -10.76 6.04
N TYR A 105 10.62 -9.89 5.65
CA TYR A 105 9.75 -10.05 4.49
C TYR A 105 9.93 -8.92 3.47
N SER A 106 9.39 -9.11 2.28
CA SER A 106 9.26 -8.04 1.28
C SER A 106 8.26 -6.99 1.74
N VAL A 107 8.31 -5.81 1.12
CA VAL A 107 7.38 -4.70 1.39
C VAL A 107 5.94 -5.14 1.13
N GLY A 108 5.68 -5.81 0.01
CA GLY A 108 4.36 -6.36 -0.30
C GLY A 108 3.86 -7.33 0.76
N CYS A 109 4.76 -8.16 1.33
CA CYS A 109 4.39 -9.05 2.42
C CYS A 109 4.08 -8.31 3.74
N PHE A 110 4.74 -7.20 4.04
CA PHE A 110 4.38 -6.41 5.21
C PHE A 110 3.01 -5.73 5.03
N PHE A 111 2.66 -5.29 3.83
CA PHE A 111 1.30 -4.80 3.54
C PHE A 111 0.25 -5.92 3.64
N ASP A 112 0.52 -7.10 3.08
CA ASP A 112 -0.35 -8.29 3.25
C ASP A 112 -0.59 -8.59 4.74
N ARG A 113 0.47 -8.62 5.55
CA ARG A 113 0.37 -8.83 7.00
C ARG A 113 -0.48 -7.75 7.68
N ALA A 114 -0.28 -6.48 7.34
CA ALA A 114 -1.03 -5.37 7.88
C ALA A 114 -2.53 -5.48 7.55
N ILE A 115 -2.85 -5.81 6.29
CA ILE A 115 -4.21 -5.98 5.80
C ILE A 115 -4.89 -7.20 6.44
N ARG A 116 -4.19 -8.34 6.59
CA ARG A 116 -4.73 -9.51 7.29
C ARG A 116 -4.97 -9.24 8.78
N PHE A 117 -4.12 -8.41 9.40
CA PHE A 117 -4.27 -8.02 10.79
C PHE A 117 -5.48 -7.11 11.01
N LYS A 118 -5.64 -6.08 10.17
CA LYS A 118 -6.77 -5.14 10.24
C LYS A 118 -7.25 -4.78 8.82
N PRO A 119 -8.22 -5.55 8.26
CA PRO A 119 -8.65 -5.37 6.87
C PRO A 119 -9.25 -4.00 6.54
N ASN A 120 -9.84 -3.36 7.56
CA ASN A 120 -10.54 -2.08 7.49
C ASN A 120 -9.71 -0.92 8.09
N ASP A 121 -8.38 -0.97 7.95
CA ASP A 121 -7.50 0.13 8.36
C ASP A 121 -7.25 1.08 7.17
N ALA A 122 -8.00 2.19 7.13
CA ALA A 122 -7.96 3.15 6.03
C ALA A 122 -6.56 3.76 5.83
N LEU A 123 -5.80 3.96 6.91
CA LEU A 123 -4.44 4.49 6.83
C LEU A 123 -3.47 3.47 6.23
N VAL A 124 -3.57 2.18 6.58
CA VAL A 124 -2.76 1.14 5.94
C VAL A 124 -3.06 1.03 4.45
N ARG A 125 -4.35 1.04 4.06
CA ARG A 125 -4.78 1.02 2.66
C ARG A 125 -4.23 2.21 1.89
N MET A 126 -4.33 3.41 2.47
CA MET A 126 -3.77 4.64 1.88
C MET A 126 -2.24 4.59 1.73
N VAL A 127 -1.52 4.13 2.76
CA VAL A 127 -0.05 4.00 2.69
C VAL A 127 0.37 2.96 1.65
N TYR A 128 -0.40 1.87 1.50
CA TYR A 128 -0.14 0.89 0.45
C TYR A 128 -0.37 1.47 -0.95
N GLY A 129 -1.49 2.18 -1.12
CA GLY A 129 -1.81 2.91 -2.35
C GLY A 129 -0.73 3.93 -2.74
N ASP A 130 -0.23 4.74 -1.80
CA ASP A 130 0.88 5.68 -2.05
C ASP A 130 2.17 4.95 -2.48
N TYR A 131 2.53 3.86 -1.81
CA TYR A 131 3.67 3.03 -2.20
C TYR A 131 3.51 2.46 -3.62
N LEU A 132 2.35 1.87 -3.93
CA LEU A 132 2.04 1.30 -5.24
C LEU A 132 2.08 2.36 -6.33
N LEU A 133 1.52 3.54 -6.05
CA LEU A 133 1.52 4.66 -6.97
C LEU A 133 2.95 5.07 -7.31
N LYS A 134 3.81 5.21 -6.30
CA LYS A 134 5.24 5.55 -6.49
C LYS A 134 6.04 4.43 -7.15
N ALA A 135 5.66 3.18 -6.92
CA ALA A 135 6.22 2.00 -7.59
C ALA A 135 5.74 1.83 -9.04
N GLY A 136 4.82 2.68 -9.53
CA GLY A 136 4.30 2.62 -10.90
C GLY A 136 3.13 1.64 -11.10
N GLN A 137 2.65 0.99 -10.04
CA GLN A 137 1.49 0.09 -10.06
C GLN A 137 0.19 0.88 -9.89
N THR A 138 -0.11 1.76 -10.85
CA THR A 138 -1.22 2.72 -10.76
C THR A 138 -2.59 2.07 -10.60
N ASP A 139 -2.84 0.92 -11.25
CA ASP A 139 -4.14 0.24 -11.17
C ASP A 139 -4.40 -0.28 -9.75
N LYS A 140 -3.44 -1.00 -9.17
CA LYS A 140 -3.51 -1.45 -7.78
C LYS A 140 -3.57 -0.30 -6.77
N ALA A 141 -2.87 0.80 -7.07
CA ALA A 141 -2.95 1.99 -6.24
C ALA A 141 -4.37 2.58 -6.23
N THR A 142 -5.09 2.50 -7.36
CA THR A 142 -6.50 2.92 -7.48
C THR A 142 -7.41 2.04 -6.63
N GLU A 143 -7.21 0.73 -6.64
CA GLU A 143 -7.96 -0.21 -5.80
C GLU A 143 -7.77 0.09 -4.31
N GLU A 144 -6.53 0.19 -3.84
CA GLU A 144 -6.24 0.40 -2.41
C GLU A 144 -6.68 1.80 -1.92
N LEU A 145 -6.50 2.84 -2.73
CA LEU A 145 -6.99 4.19 -2.40
C LEU A 145 -8.52 4.29 -2.47
N GLY A 146 -9.17 3.50 -3.33
CA GLY A 146 -10.62 3.35 -3.37
C GLY A 146 -11.16 2.77 -2.06
N ILE A 147 -10.56 1.68 -1.58
CA ILE A 147 -10.93 1.10 -0.28
C ILE A 147 -10.69 2.12 0.85
N ALA A 148 -9.57 2.84 0.83
CA ALA A 148 -9.23 3.80 1.86
C ALA A 148 -10.27 4.94 1.96
N ILE A 149 -10.74 5.48 0.84
CA ILE A 149 -11.73 6.57 0.83
C ILE A 149 -13.13 6.09 1.19
N ASP A 150 -13.48 4.84 0.86
CA ASP A 150 -14.76 4.25 1.28
C ASP A 150 -14.82 4.06 2.80
N LEU A 151 -13.68 3.75 3.44
CA LEU A 151 -13.57 3.61 4.90
C LEU A 151 -13.59 4.96 5.62
N GLU A 152 -12.86 5.95 5.10
CA GLU A 152 -12.74 7.28 5.73
C GLU A 152 -12.85 8.43 4.70
N PRO A 153 -14.08 8.77 4.25
CA PRO A 153 -14.28 9.76 3.19
C PRO A 153 -13.82 11.18 3.57
N GLU A 154 -13.83 11.50 4.86
CA GLU A 154 -13.46 12.83 5.39
C GLU A 154 -12.01 12.89 5.90
N ASN A 155 -11.15 11.93 5.53
CA ASN A 155 -9.74 11.97 5.91
C ASN A 155 -8.95 12.88 4.93
N PRO A 156 -8.30 13.98 5.41
CA PRO A 156 -7.57 14.90 4.54
C PRO A 156 -6.39 14.24 3.81
N THR A 157 -5.72 13.28 4.45
CA THR A 157 -4.56 12.59 3.89
C THR A 157 -4.97 11.64 2.76
N ILE A 158 -6.09 10.93 2.92
CA ILE A 158 -6.61 10.02 1.88
C ILE A 158 -7.05 10.82 0.66
N ASN A 159 -7.82 11.89 0.87
CA ASN A 159 -8.21 12.81 -0.20
C ASN A 159 -6.98 13.39 -0.94
N TYR A 160 -5.93 13.77 -0.21
CA TYR A 160 -4.69 14.24 -0.85
C TYR A 160 -4.02 13.17 -1.74
N ASN A 161 -3.95 11.92 -1.26
CA ASN A 161 -3.36 10.82 -2.03
C ASN A 161 -4.20 10.43 -3.26
N LEU A 162 -5.54 10.50 -3.18
CA LEU A 162 -6.39 10.36 -4.35
C LEU A 162 -6.15 11.48 -5.37
N GLY A 163 -5.98 12.72 -4.90
CA GLY A 163 -5.60 13.82 -5.76
C GLY A 163 -4.27 13.58 -6.50
N LEU A 164 -3.26 13.02 -5.81
CA LEU A 164 -2.00 12.60 -6.44
C LEU A 164 -2.17 11.45 -7.43
N LEU A 165 -3.02 10.46 -7.13
CA LEU A 165 -3.33 9.35 -8.03
C LEU A 165 -3.92 9.88 -9.34
N TYR A 166 -4.98 10.69 -9.26
CA TYR A 166 -5.63 11.23 -10.45
C TYR A 166 -4.74 12.20 -11.22
N LEU A 167 -3.89 12.96 -10.54
CA LEU A 167 -2.86 13.78 -11.19
C LEU A 167 -1.92 12.90 -12.02
N LYS A 168 -1.46 11.77 -11.47
CA LYS A 168 -0.59 10.82 -12.19
C LYS A 168 -1.29 10.18 -13.39
N GLN A 169 -2.59 9.93 -13.29
CA GLN A 169 -3.43 9.45 -14.40
C GLN A 169 -3.76 10.56 -15.42
N LYS A 170 -3.33 11.81 -15.19
CA LYS A 170 -3.71 13.01 -15.97
C LYS A 170 -5.21 13.29 -15.97
N ASN A 171 -5.96 12.73 -15.02
CA ASN A 171 -7.35 13.08 -14.77
C ASN A 171 -7.40 14.32 -13.86
N TYR A 172 -7.16 15.47 -14.46
CA TYR A 172 -7.00 16.72 -13.74
C TYR A 172 -8.28 17.18 -13.03
N GLU A 173 -9.45 16.85 -13.56
CA GLU A 173 -10.73 17.19 -12.92
C GLU A 173 -10.88 16.48 -11.57
N GLN A 174 -10.71 15.16 -11.54
CA GLN A 174 -10.74 14.42 -10.28
C GLN A 174 -9.59 14.82 -9.35
N ALA A 175 -8.39 15.04 -9.88
CA ALA A 175 -7.25 15.48 -9.10
C ALA A 175 -7.56 16.79 -8.35
N LYS A 176 -8.19 17.76 -9.03
CA LYS A 176 -8.60 19.04 -8.45
C LYS A 176 -9.70 18.86 -7.40
N THR A 177 -10.71 18.02 -7.66
CA THR A 177 -11.79 17.72 -6.71
C THR A 177 -11.25 17.21 -5.38
N TYR A 178 -10.43 16.15 -5.43
CA TYR A 178 -9.85 15.55 -4.22
C TYR A 178 -8.82 16.46 -3.54
N ALA A 179 -8.06 17.24 -4.32
CA ALA A 179 -7.16 18.25 -3.78
C ALA A 179 -7.91 19.32 -2.97
N LYS A 180 -9.00 19.88 -3.53
CA LYS A 180 -9.83 20.88 -2.84
C LYS A 180 -10.39 20.32 -1.54
N LYS A 181 -10.99 19.13 -1.58
CA LYS A 181 -11.51 18.45 -0.39
C LYS A 181 -10.42 18.23 0.68
N ALA A 182 -9.23 17.79 0.28
CA ALA A 182 -8.11 17.63 1.20
C ALA A 182 -7.73 18.95 1.91
N TYR A 183 -7.70 20.06 1.17
CA TYR A 183 -7.38 21.38 1.73
C TYR A 183 -8.49 21.97 2.58
N GLU A 184 -9.76 21.77 2.21
CA GLU A 184 -10.93 22.12 3.04
C GLU A 184 -10.89 21.39 4.39
N LEU A 185 -10.43 20.14 4.38
CA LEU A 185 -10.22 19.31 5.58
C LEU A 185 -8.91 19.61 6.33
N GLY A 186 -8.15 20.64 5.92
CA GLY A 186 -6.96 21.11 6.63
C GLY A 186 -5.66 20.38 6.29
N PHE A 187 -5.57 19.70 5.14
CA PHE A 187 -4.29 19.10 4.72
C PHE A 187 -3.21 20.19 4.52
N PRO A 188 -2.03 20.06 5.15
CA PRO A 188 -1.12 21.21 5.29
C PRO A 188 -0.19 21.44 4.10
N LEU A 189 0.02 20.44 3.22
CA LEU A 189 1.08 20.53 2.20
C LEU A 189 0.55 21.09 0.86
N PRO A 190 1.10 22.21 0.35
CA PRO A 190 0.63 22.83 -0.89
C PRO A 190 1.09 22.10 -2.17
N GLY A 191 1.80 20.98 -2.05
CA GLY A 191 2.48 20.30 -3.16
C GLY A 191 1.54 19.99 -4.33
N LEU A 192 0.41 19.34 -4.05
CA LEU A 192 -0.58 19.00 -5.07
C LEU A 192 -1.20 20.23 -5.74
N LYS A 193 -1.56 21.27 -4.96
CA LYS A 193 -2.01 22.57 -5.51
C LYS A 193 -0.97 23.16 -6.46
N ASN A 194 0.30 23.15 -6.07
CA ASN A 194 1.38 23.68 -6.90
C ASN A 194 1.54 22.88 -8.21
N GLN A 195 1.44 21.55 -8.16
CA GLN A 195 1.49 20.70 -9.35
C GLN A 195 0.31 20.97 -10.30
N LEU A 196 -0.90 21.14 -9.76
CA LEU A 196 -2.08 21.47 -10.55
C LEU A 196 -2.00 22.89 -11.16
N LYS A 197 -1.46 23.86 -10.42
CA LYS A 197 -1.17 25.21 -10.94
C LYS A 197 -0.17 25.16 -12.10
N GLN A 198 0.92 24.41 -11.96
CA GLN A 198 1.93 24.23 -13.02
C GLN A 198 1.34 23.57 -14.28
N ALA A 199 0.35 22.68 -14.11
CA ALA A 199 -0.37 22.07 -15.22
C ALA A 199 -1.45 22.99 -15.86
N GLY A 200 -1.69 24.19 -15.31
CA GLY A 200 -2.78 25.07 -15.72
C GLY A 200 -4.18 24.50 -15.39
N LYS A 201 -4.28 23.72 -14.31
CA LYS A 201 -5.49 22.98 -13.88
C LYS A 201 -5.97 23.36 -12.49
N TRP A 202 -5.52 24.51 -12.00
CA TRP A 202 -5.96 25.05 -10.73
C TRP A 202 -6.41 26.50 -10.93
N ASP A 203 -7.71 26.71 -10.79
CA ASP A 203 -8.31 28.04 -10.77
C ASP A 203 -8.32 28.56 -9.33
N GLU A 204 -8.18 29.87 -9.15
CA GLU A 204 -8.13 30.51 -7.82
C GLU A 204 -9.44 30.35 -7.04
#